data_AF-A0A7W0HUS8-F1
#
_entry.id   AF-A0A7W0HUS8-F1
#
_cell.length_a   1.000
_cell.length_b   1.000
_cell.length_c   1.000
_cell.angle_alpha   90.00
_cell.angle_beta   90.00
_cell.angle_gamma   90.00
#
_symmetry.space_group_name_H-M   'P 1'
#
loop_
_entity.id
_entity.type
_entity.pdbx_description
1 polymer ?
#
loop_
_entity_poly.entity_id
_entity_poly.type
_entity_poly.pdbx_seq_one_letter_code
_entity_poly.pdbx_strand_id
1 'polypeptide(L)'
;MDRARQLLGDMLIYCFAVVLATGAFLAFFYVPSGREVVYDGLYTPLHGVMMSEAYASTLTIGFEVRGGLLIRQLHHSSSLLLLAGTAIWGLLGRFGRAFAALGACLLAVLGGYGTADDTLYGLPVAIVVWYGLHLAAALAVIVMLVQAARHESALRPRGPGFVLLGLVLSFLALWPFW
;
A
#
# COMPACT_ATOMS: atom_id res chain seq x y z
N MET A 1 -4.62 -26.43 -8.45
CA MET A 1 -5.06 -25.08 -8.00
C MET A 1 -4.38 -24.66 -6.69
N ASP A 2 -4.24 -25.53 -5.69
CA ASP A 2 -3.68 -25.15 -4.37
C ASP A 2 -2.28 -24.55 -4.39
N ARG A 3 -1.35 -25.06 -5.22
CA ARG A 3 0.02 -24.54 -5.32
C ARG A 3 0.07 -23.13 -5.90
N ALA A 4 -0.78 -22.83 -6.89
CA ALA A 4 -0.88 -21.49 -7.48
C ALA A 4 -1.40 -20.47 -6.46
N ARG A 5 -2.42 -20.86 -5.69
CA ARG A 5 -2.95 -20.04 -4.58
C ARG A 5 -1.91 -19.77 -3.51
N GLN A 6 -1.12 -20.78 -3.15
CA GLN A 6 -0.04 -20.65 -2.16
C GLN A 6 1.10 -19.75 -2.67
N LEU A 7 1.48 -19.85 -3.95
CA LEU A 7 2.45 -18.94 -4.59
C LEU A 7 1.93 -17.49 -4.58
N LEU A 8 0.65 -17.31 -4.91
CA LEU A 8 0.04 -15.97 -4.91
C LEU A 8 0.00 -15.38 -3.50
N GLY A 9 -0.35 -16.18 -2.47
CA GLY A 9 -0.31 -15.74 -1.07
C GLY A 9 1.09 -15.28 -0.63
N ASP A 10 2.14 -15.99 -1.06
CA ASP A 10 3.53 -15.59 -0.78
C ASP A 10 3.91 -14.31 -1.50
N MET A 11 3.52 -14.19 -2.77
CA MET A 11 3.70 -12.97 -3.56
C MET A 11 3.04 -11.76 -2.88
N LEU A 12 1.83 -11.92 -2.33
CA LEU A 12 1.15 -10.83 -1.61
C LEU A 12 1.89 -10.42 -0.34
N ILE A 13 2.48 -11.36 0.41
CA ILE A 13 3.28 -11.04 1.59
C ILE A 13 4.55 -10.26 1.19
N TYR A 14 5.21 -10.66 0.10
CA TYR A 14 6.38 -9.94 -0.39
C TYR A 14 6.03 -8.56 -0.95
N CYS A 15 4.93 -8.41 -1.68
CA CYS A 15 4.39 -7.10 -2.06
C CYS A 15 4.08 -6.23 -0.85
N PHE A 16 3.43 -6.79 0.18
CA PHE A 16 3.16 -6.05 1.42
C PHE A 16 4.46 -5.59 2.09
N ALA A 17 5.52 -6.39 2.06
CA ALA A 17 6.82 -5.97 2.61
C ALA A 17 7.38 -4.74 1.86
N VAL A 18 7.23 -4.67 0.53
CA VAL A 18 7.59 -3.48 -0.26
C VAL A 18 6.71 -2.28 0.11
N VAL A 19 5.39 -2.47 0.20
CA VAL A 19 4.44 -1.43 0.63
C VAL A 19 4.80 -0.91 2.03
N LEU A 20 5.12 -1.80 2.97
CA LEU A 20 5.48 -1.43 4.34
C LEU A 20 6.80 -0.64 4.38
N ALA A 21 7.83 -1.12 3.67
CA ALA A 21 9.14 -0.46 3.65
C ALA A 21 9.05 0.93 3.02
N THR A 22 8.36 1.04 1.89
CA THR A 22 8.14 2.33 1.21
C THR A 22 7.22 3.24 2.00
N GLY A 23 6.16 2.72 2.61
CA GLY A 23 5.24 3.49 3.45
C GLY A 23 5.92 4.03 4.70
N ALA A 24 6.78 3.23 5.34
CA ALA A 24 7.61 3.68 6.46
C ALA A 24 8.56 4.82 6.05
N PHE A 25 9.19 4.72 4.87
CA PHE A 25 9.99 5.82 4.32
C PHE A 25 9.16 7.09 4.13
N LEU A 26 7.99 7.00 3.50
CA LEU A 26 7.12 8.14 3.25
C LEU A 26 6.63 8.78 4.56
N ALA A 27 6.31 7.96 5.57
CA ALA A 27 5.84 8.40 6.87
C ALA A 27 6.87 9.24 7.64
N PHE A 28 8.17 9.11 7.38
CA PHE A 28 9.19 9.98 7.98
C PHE A 28 9.09 11.44 7.52
N PHE A 29 8.51 11.69 6.35
CA PHE A 29 8.44 13.02 5.74
C PHE A 29 7.00 13.55 5.63
N TYR A 30 6.00 12.70 5.84
CA TYR A 30 4.59 13.04 5.72
C TYR A 30 4.02 13.62 7.01
N VAL A 31 3.18 14.66 6.90
CA VAL A 31 2.52 15.29 8.05
C VAL A 31 1.00 15.10 7.94
N PRO A 32 0.36 14.27 8.79
CA PRO A 32 -1.07 13.97 8.73
C PRO A 32 -1.93 15.10 9.35
N SER A 33 -1.88 16.30 8.77
CA SER A 33 -2.48 17.52 9.32
C SER A 33 -3.36 18.22 8.29
N GLY A 34 -4.60 18.52 8.70
CA GLY A 34 -5.54 19.36 7.93
C GLY A 34 -5.37 20.85 8.19
N ARG A 35 -4.27 21.27 8.83
CA ARG A 35 -3.95 22.67 9.04
C ARG A 35 -3.62 23.31 7.70
N GLU A 36 -4.25 24.45 7.42
CA GLU A 36 -3.97 25.22 6.21
C GLU A 36 -2.61 25.92 6.30
N VAL A 37 -1.85 25.87 5.21
CA VAL A 37 -0.54 26.51 5.02
C VAL A 37 -0.45 27.15 3.64
N VAL A 38 0.34 28.21 3.53
CA VAL A 38 0.75 28.76 2.23
C VAL A 38 1.93 27.92 1.71
N TYR A 39 1.82 27.37 0.51
CA TYR A 39 2.91 26.59 -0.07
C TYR A 39 4.06 27.47 -0.57
N ASP A 40 5.27 27.14 -0.13
CA ASP A 40 6.53 27.83 -0.49
C ASP A 40 7.65 26.87 -0.98
N GLY A 41 7.34 25.59 -1.21
CA GLY A 41 8.31 24.54 -1.59
C GLY A 41 8.77 24.56 -3.05
N LEU A 42 9.56 23.57 -3.51
CA LEU A 42 10.21 23.64 -4.83
C LEU A 42 9.27 23.58 -6.06
N TYR A 43 8.01 23.19 -5.90
CA TYR A 43 7.06 23.11 -7.02
C TYR A 43 6.43 24.48 -7.31
N THR A 44 7.15 25.31 -8.07
CA THR A 44 6.77 26.70 -8.40
C THR A 44 5.32 26.93 -8.82
N PRO A 45 4.65 26.05 -9.60
CA PRO A 45 3.26 26.27 -10.01
C PRO A 45 2.26 26.41 -8.86
N LEU A 46 2.59 25.91 -7.66
CA LEU A 46 1.72 26.00 -6.48
C LEU A 46 2.20 27.02 -5.44
N HIS A 47 3.23 27.83 -5.74
CA HIS A 47 3.70 28.87 -4.83
C HIS A 47 2.61 29.87 -4.46
N GLY A 48 2.51 30.16 -3.16
CA GLY A 48 1.51 31.09 -2.63
C GLY A 48 0.09 30.53 -2.53
N VAL A 49 -0.12 29.27 -2.93
CA VAL A 49 -1.43 28.62 -2.85
C VAL A 49 -1.67 28.11 -1.42
N MET A 50 -2.86 28.41 -0.88
CA MET A 50 -3.33 27.83 0.38
C MET A 50 -3.70 26.36 0.17
N MET A 51 -3.18 25.48 1.01
CA MET A 51 -3.45 24.04 0.99
C MET A 51 -3.27 23.42 2.38
N SER A 52 -3.74 22.19 2.57
CA SER A 52 -3.44 21.45 3.79
C SER A 52 -1.93 21.15 3.92
N GLU A 53 -1.45 21.13 5.16
CA GLU A 53 -0.09 20.73 5.51
C GLU A 53 0.23 19.30 5.05
N ALA A 54 -0.77 18.42 5.02
CA ALA A 54 -0.67 17.09 4.41
C ALA A 54 -0.36 17.14 2.91
N TYR A 55 -1.07 17.99 2.15
CA TYR A 55 -0.79 18.15 0.72
C TYR A 55 0.58 18.80 0.49
N ALA A 56 0.93 19.83 1.27
CA ALA A 56 2.24 20.48 1.20
C ALA A 56 3.39 19.48 1.47
N SER A 57 3.30 18.66 2.53
CA SER A 57 4.31 17.62 2.82
C SER A 57 4.39 16.55 1.73
N THR A 58 3.26 16.23 1.08
CA THR A 58 3.23 15.30 -0.07
C THR A 58 4.00 15.86 -1.27
N LEU A 59 3.91 17.18 -1.51
CA LEU A 59 4.71 17.88 -2.54
C LEU A 59 6.19 17.88 -2.17
N THR A 60 6.54 18.16 -0.90
CA THR A 60 7.92 18.10 -0.41
C THR A 60 8.54 16.71 -0.66
N ILE A 61 7.82 15.63 -0.36
CA ILE A 61 8.29 14.27 -0.65
C ILE A 61 8.54 14.08 -2.15
N GLY A 62 7.63 14.58 -3.00
CA GLY A 62 7.74 14.43 -4.45
C GLY A 62 8.93 15.18 -5.04
N PHE A 63 9.15 16.41 -4.62
CA PHE A 63 10.03 17.34 -5.33
C PHE A 63 11.35 17.65 -4.61
N GLU A 64 11.45 17.40 -3.30
CA GLU A 64 12.59 17.84 -2.48
C GLU A 64 13.34 16.66 -1.84
N VAL A 65 12.64 15.59 -1.47
CA VAL A 65 13.27 14.39 -0.91
C VAL A 65 13.91 13.58 -2.03
N ARG A 66 15.23 13.30 -1.90
CA ARG A 66 15.96 12.50 -2.89
C ARG A 66 15.34 11.11 -3.04
N GLY A 67 14.87 10.80 -4.24
CA GLY A 67 14.19 9.53 -4.53
C GLY A 67 12.75 9.45 -4.03
N GLY A 68 12.21 10.52 -3.42
CA GLY A 68 10.88 10.52 -2.84
C GLY A 68 9.77 10.28 -3.86
N LEU A 69 9.84 10.90 -5.05
CA LEU A 69 8.87 10.62 -6.13
C LEU A 69 8.88 9.14 -6.55
N LEU A 70 10.07 8.55 -6.73
CA LEU A 70 10.21 7.14 -7.09
C LEU A 70 9.60 6.25 -6.00
N ILE A 71 9.90 6.51 -4.73
CA ILE A 71 9.38 5.71 -3.61
C ILE A 71 7.86 5.86 -3.50
N ARG A 72 7.29 7.05 -3.78
CA ARG A 72 5.84 7.25 -3.87
C ARG A 72 5.21 6.41 -4.99
N GLN A 73 5.80 6.44 -6.18
CA GLN A 73 5.30 5.65 -7.32
C GLN A 73 5.38 4.15 -7.05
N LEU A 74 6.47 3.71 -6.42
CA LEU A 74 6.64 2.33 -6.01
C LEU A 74 5.63 1.91 -4.93
N HIS A 75 5.41 2.74 -3.91
CA HIS A 75 4.43 2.48 -2.86
C HIS A 75 3.03 2.33 -3.45
N HIS A 76 2.66 3.27 -4.32
CA HIS A 76 1.38 3.29 -5.00
C HIS A 76 1.18 2.06 -5.91
N SER A 77 2.12 1.80 -6.81
CA SER A 77 2.07 0.66 -7.74
C SER A 77 2.03 -0.68 -7.00
N SER A 78 2.84 -0.83 -5.94
CA SER A 78 2.84 -2.03 -5.11
C SER A 78 1.52 -2.23 -4.37
N SER A 79 0.87 -1.13 -3.94
CA SER A 79 -0.43 -1.16 -3.29
C SER A 79 -1.56 -1.58 -4.26
N LEU A 80 -1.51 -1.11 -5.51
CA LEU A 80 -2.46 -1.55 -6.54
C LEU A 80 -2.25 -3.03 -6.91
N LEU A 81 -1.00 -3.48 -7.01
CA LEU A 81 -0.69 -4.89 -7.26
C LEU A 81 -1.16 -5.77 -6.09
N LEU A 82 -0.97 -5.32 -4.85
CA LEU A 82 -1.48 -6.00 -3.65
C LEU A 82 -3.02 -6.11 -3.69
N LEU A 83 -3.73 -5.04 -4.07
CA LEU A 83 -5.19 -5.04 -4.20
C LEU A 83 -5.66 -6.03 -5.28
N ALA A 84 -5.12 -5.93 -6.49
CA ALA A 84 -5.47 -6.81 -7.60
C ALA A 84 -5.14 -8.27 -7.29
N GLY A 85 -3.96 -8.53 -6.73
CA GLY A 85 -3.54 -9.87 -6.35
C GLY A 85 -4.38 -10.45 -5.20
N THR A 86 -4.82 -9.63 -4.23
CA THR A 86 -5.74 -10.06 -3.16
C THR A 86 -7.11 -10.44 -3.72
N ALA A 87 -7.61 -9.71 -4.72
CA ALA A 87 -8.84 -10.06 -5.42
C ALA A 87 -8.71 -11.42 -6.14
N ILE A 88 -7.64 -11.62 -6.92
CA ILE A 88 -7.37 -12.89 -7.60
C ILE A 88 -7.21 -14.03 -6.58
N TRP A 89 -6.46 -13.80 -5.50
CA TRP A 89 -6.25 -14.76 -4.43
C TRP A 89 -7.55 -15.18 -3.75
N GLY A 90 -8.46 -14.22 -3.54
CA GLY A 90 -9.80 -14.47 -3.03
C GLY A 90 -10.67 -15.30 -3.97
N LEU A 91 -10.62 -15.01 -5.28
CA LEU A 91 -11.35 -15.77 -6.30
C LEU A 91 -10.84 -17.21 -6.47
N LEU A 92 -9.53 -17.42 -6.30
CA LEU A 92 -8.91 -18.76 -6.36
C LEU A 92 -9.12 -19.58 -5.08
N GLY A 93 -9.52 -18.95 -3.98
CA GLY A 93 -9.68 -19.57 -2.66
C GLY A 93 -11.12 -19.92 -2.32
N ARG A 94 -11.31 -20.89 -1.41
CA ARG A 94 -12.60 -21.20 -0.76
C ARG A 94 -12.64 -20.68 0.68
N PHE A 95 -12.00 -19.53 0.94
CA PHE A 95 -11.78 -18.99 2.29
C PHE A 95 -12.80 -17.91 2.61
N GLY A 96 -13.58 -18.07 3.70
CA GLY A 96 -14.55 -17.07 4.14
C GLY A 96 -13.94 -15.69 4.50
N ARG A 97 -12.61 -15.63 4.69
CA ARG A 97 -11.89 -14.39 5.04
C ARG A 97 -11.33 -13.65 3.82
N ALA A 98 -11.45 -14.21 2.61
CA ALA A 98 -10.96 -13.58 1.39
C ALA A 98 -11.61 -12.21 1.13
N PHE A 99 -12.94 -12.13 1.29
CA PHE A 99 -13.67 -10.87 1.15
C PHE A 99 -13.29 -9.84 2.21
N ALA A 100 -13.02 -10.29 3.44
CA ALA A 100 -12.54 -9.40 4.50
C ALA A 100 -11.14 -8.85 4.19
N ALA A 101 -10.24 -9.70 3.65
CA ALA A 101 -8.90 -9.26 3.23
C ALA A 101 -8.98 -8.28 2.05
N LEU A 102 -9.85 -8.54 1.07
CA LEU A 102 -10.10 -7.63 -0.05
C LEU A 102 -10.67 -6.29 0.43
N GLY A 103 -11.67 -6.31 1.32
CA GLY A 103 -12.27 -5.11 1.91
C GLY A 103 -11.26 -4.30 2.72
N ALA A 104 -10.42 -4.96 3.52
CA ALA A 104 -9.33 -4.30 4.24
C ALA A 104 -8.29 -3.71 3.27
N CYS A 105 -7.93 -4.41 2.20
CA CYS A 105 -7.00 -3.90 1.20
C CYS A 105 -7.57 -2.68 0.46
N LEU A 106 -8.86 -2.73 0.11
CA LEU A 106 -9.55 -1.59 -0.50
C LEU A 106 -9.58 -0.39 0.45
N LEU A 107 -9.91 -0.60 1.72
CA LEU A 107 -9.91 0.46 2.73
C LEU A 107 -8.50 1.04 2.95
N ALA A 108 -7.46 0.21 2.94
CA ALA A 108 -6.08 0.69 3.04
C ALA A 108 -5.72 1.59 1.84
N VAL A 109 -6.05 1.17 0.62
CA VAL A 109 -5.78 1.97 -0.59
C VAL A 109 -6.56 3.29 -0.57
N LEU A 110 -7.87 3.24 -0.31
CA LEU A 110 -8.72 4.44 -0.23
C LEU A 110 -8.29 5.38 0.89
N GLY A 111 -7.91 4.84 2.05
CA GLY A 111 -7.38 5.63 3.15
C GLY A 111 -6.09 6.34 2.77
N GLY A 112 -5.19 5.65 2.06
CA GLY A 112 -3.94 6.24 1.55
C GLY A 112 -4.20 7.41 0.61
N TYR A 113 -5.13 7.25 -0.35
CA TYR A 113 -5.55 8.35 -1.21
C TYR A 113 -6.19 9.52 -0.43
N GLY A 114 -7.05 9.21 0.54
CA GLY A 114 -7.68 10.22 1.38
C GLY A 114 -6.67 11.03 2.23
N THR A 115 -5.47 10.49 2.47
CA THR A 115 -4.42 11.23 3.20
C THR A 115 -3.70 12.29 2.38
N ALA A 116 -3.73 12.19 1.05
CA ALA A 116 -3.09 13.17 0.18
C ALA A 116 -3.87 14.49 0.12
N ASP A 117 -5.17 14.47 0.42
CA ASP A 117 -6.05 15.65 0.39
C ASP A 117 -6.02 16.41 -0.95
N ASP A 118 -5.91 15.66 -2.06
CA ASP A 118 -5.74 16.17 -3.42
C ASP A 118 -7.07 16.51 -4.12
N THR A 119 -8.11 16.83 -3.35
CA THR A 119 -9.50 17.16 -3.78
C THR A 119 -10.29 16.02 -4.44
N LEU A 120 -9.69 14.84 -4.69
CA LEU A 120 -10.29 13.78 -5.53
C LEU A 120 -11.57 13.16 -4.95
N TYR A 121 -11.75 13.17 -3.62
CA TYR A 121 -12.87 12.48 -2.97
C TYR A 121 -13.93 13.40 -2.35
N GLY A 122 -13.59 14.66 -2.05
CA GLY A 122 -14.54 15.65 -1.51
C GLY A 122 -15.30 15.24 -0.25
N LEU A 123 -14.91 14.13 0.41
CA LEU A 123 -15.57 13.62 1.60
C LEU A 123 -15.08 14.42 2.82
N PRO A 124 -15.98 14.91 3.70
CA PRO A 124 -15.62 15.73 4.86
C PRO A 124 -15.07 14.87 6.01
N VAL A 125 -14.04 14.08 5.74
CA VAL A 125 -13.36 13.21 6.71
C VAL A 125 -11.99 13.80 7.00
N ALA A 126 -11.67 13.97 8.28
CA ALA A 126 -10.40 14.56 8.69
C ALA A 126 -9.21 13.70 8.23
N ILE A 127 -8.15 14.35 7.76
CA ILE A 127 -6.93 13.70 7.24
C ILE A 127 -6.34 12.69 8.24
N VAL A 128 -6.31 13.05 9.53
CA VAL A 128 -5.82 12.15 10.60
C VAL A 128 -6.65 10.87 10.71
N VAL A 129 -7.95 10.93 10.41
CA VAL A 129 -8.85 9.77 10.40
C VAL A 129 -8.55 8.90 9.19
N TRP A 130 -8.36 9.50 8.00
CA TRP A 130 -7.92 8.74 6.82
C TRP A 130 -6.59 8.03 7.05
N TYR A 131 -5.64 8.72 7.67
CA TYR A 131 -4.34 8.15 8.01
C TYR A 131 -4.44 6.99 9.00
N GLY A 132 -5.26 7.16 10.05
CA GLY A 132 -5.54 6.08 11.01
C GLY A 132 -6.21 4.86 10.35
N LEU A 133 -7.21 5.09 9.49
CA LEU A 133 -7.88 4.02 8.74
C LEU A 133 -6.92 3.30 7.79
N HIS A 134 -6.07 4.03 7.07
CA HIS A 134 -5.05 3.48 6.21
C HIS A 134 -4.12 2.51 6.96
N LEU A 135 -3.56 2.95 8.09
CA LEU A 135 -2.64 2.13 8.90
C LEU A 135 -3.34 0.91 9.52
N ALA A 136 -4.54 1.10 10.10
CA ALA A 136 -5.31 0.01 10.70
C ALA A 136 -5.71 -1.05 9.65
N ALA A 137 -6.12 -0.61 8.47
CA ALA A 137 -6.49 -1.50 7.37
C ALA A 137 -5.26 -2.24 6.82
N ALA A 138 -4.12 -1.58 6.64
CA ALA A 138 -2.87 -2.21 6.23
C ALA A 138 -2.44 -3.29 7.25
N LEU A 139 -2.55 -3.02 8.55
CA LEU A 139 -2.29 -4.00 9.60
C LEU A 139 -3.24 -5.20 9.52
N ALA A 140 -4.53 -4.96 9.29
CA ALA A 140 -5.51 -6.03 9.12
C ALA A 140 -5.16 -6.93 7.92
N VAL A 141 -4.75 -6.34 6.79
CA VAL A 141 -4.33 -7.07 5.59
C VAL A 141 -3.18 -8.02 5.90
N ILE A 142 -2.08 -7.53 6.49
CA ILE A 142 -0.92 -8.40 6.76
C ILE A 142 -1.24 -9.49 7.78
N VAL A 143 -2.03 -9.20 8.80
CA VAL A 143 -2.48 -10.21 9.77
C VAL A 143 -3.25 -11.32 9.06
N MET A 144 -4.18 -10.98 8.16
CA MET A 144 -4.95 -11.95 7.40
C MET A 144 -4.08 -12.77 6.43
N LEU A 145 -3.16 -12.12 5.72
CA LEU A 145 -2.24 -12.80 4.79
C LEU A 145 -1.32 -13.77 5.53
N VAL A 146 -0.75 -13.37 6.67
CA VAL A 146 0.11 -14.24 7.49
C VAL A 146 -0.69 -15.41 8.07
N GLN A 147 -1.90 -15.18 8.57
CA GLN A 147 -2.75 -16.26 9.06
C GLN A 147 -3.08 -17.27 7.97
N ALA A 148 -3.42 -16.79 6.77
CA ALA A 148 -3.70 -17.65 5.63
C ALA A 148 -2.46 -18.44 5.20
N ALA A 149 -1.30 -17.78 5.08
CA ALA A 149 -0.04 -18.43 4.76
C ALA A 149 0.35 -19.52 5.78
N ARG A 150 0.16 -19.27 7.07
CA ARG A 150 0.40 -20.27 8.14
C ARG A 150 -0.53 -21.48 7.99
N HIS A 151 -1.82 -21.25 7.79
CA HIS A 151 -2.80 -22.32 7.60
C HIS A 151 -2.45 -23.18 6.37
N GLU A 152 -2.05 -22.55 5.26
CA GLU A 152 -1.65 -23.25 4.05
C GLU A 152 -0.37 -24.05 4.21
N SER A 153 0.63 -23.48 4.88
CA SER A 153 1.91 -24.13 5.13
C SER A 153 1.77 -25.35 6.05
N ALA A 154 0.86 -25.28 7.02
CA ALA A 154 0.54 -26.41 7.90
C ALA A 154 -0.02 -27.62 7.13
N LEU A 155 -0.78 -27.38 6.07
CA LEU A 155 -1.32 -28.44 5.20
C LEU A 155 -0.30 -28.91 4.16
N ARG A 156 0.49 -27.99 3.61
CA ARG A 156 1.52 -28.27 2.59
C ARG A 156 2.76 -27.41 2.81
N PRO A 157 3.81 -27.97 3.44
CA PRO A 157 5.05 -27.27 3.69
C PRO A 157 5.72 -26.77 2.41
N ARG A 158 6.45 -25.65 2.55
CA ARG A 158 7.15 -24.97 1.45
C ARG A 158 8.62 -25.34 1.48
N GLY A 159 9.14 -25.80 0.35
CA GLY A 159 10.58 -25.99 0.15
C GLY A 159 11.27 -24.70 -0.31
N PRO A 160 12.61 -24.63 -0.25
CA PRO A 160 13.38 -23.45 -0.63
C PRO A 160 13.17 -23.03 -2.11
N GLY A 161 13.06 -24.01 -3.03
CA GLY A 161 12.78 -23.71 -4.43
C GLY A 161 11.41 -23.05 -4.67
N PHE A 162 10.42 -23.38 -3.83
CA PHE A 162 9.10 -22.76 -3.89
C PHE A 162 9.13 -21.30 -3.40
N VAL A 163 9.89 -21.05 -2.32
CA VAL A 163 10.11 -19.70 -1.80
C VAL A 163 10.82 -18.83 -2.83
N LEU A 164 11.88 -19.35 -3.46
CA LEU A 164 12.62 -18.66 -4.52
C LEU A 164 11.70 -18.32 -5.70
N LEU A 165 10.86 -19.26 -6.14
CA LEU A 165 9.89 -19.02 -7.19
C LEU A 165 8.93 -17.88 -6.82
N GLY A 166 8.42 -17.85 -5.58
CA GLY A 166 7.56 -16.77 -5.10
C GLY A 166 8.25 -15.40 -5.13
N LEU A 167 9.53 -15.33 -4.72
CA LEU A 167 10.33 -14.11 -4.78
C LEU A 167 10.53 -13.62 -6.22
N VAL A 168 10.91 -14.53 -7.14
CA VAL A 168 11.09 -14.20 -8.56
C VAL A 168 9.80 -13.68 -9.17
N LEU A 169 8.67 -14.34 -8.91
CA LEU A 169 7.37 -13.90 -9.41
C LEU A 169 6.97 -12.53 -8.86
N SER A 170 7.28 -12.26 -7.58
CA SER A 170 7.02 -10.95 -6.97
C SER A 170 7.86 -9.85 -7.61
N PHE A 171 9.14 -10.13 -7.85
CA PHE A 171 10.04 -9.20 -8.54
C PHE A 171 9.54 -8.91 -9.96
N LEU A 172 9.19 -9.94 -10.73
CA LEU A 172 8.68 -9.78 -12.09
C LEU A 172 7.34 -9.02 -12.12
N ALA A 173 6.47 -9.23 -11.13
CA ALA A 173 5.19 -8.52 -11.04
C ALA A 173 5.38 -7.03 -10.71
N LEU A 174 6.43 -6.69 -9.95
CA LEU A 174 6.77 -5.30 -9.62
C LEU A 174 7.58 -4.62 -10.72
N TRP A 175 8.32 -5.36 -11.55
CA TRP A 175 9.23 -4.84 -12.58
C TRP A 175 8.65 -3.72 -13.48
N PRO A 176 7.40 -3.78 -13.97
CA PRO A 176 6.87 -2.74 -14.86
C PRO A 176 6.64 -1.38 -14.20
N PHE A 177 6.79 -1.29 -12.87
CA PHE A 177 6.43 -0.12 -12.08
C PHE A 177 7.63 0.63 -11.50
N TRP A 178 8.84 0.34 -11.98
CA TRP A 178 10.11 0.99 -11.60
C TRP A 178 10.64 1.91 -12.70
#